data_AF-A0A942MXV7-F1
#
_entry.id   AF-A0A942MXV7-F1
#
_cell.length_a   1.000
_cell.length_b   1.000
_cell.length_c   1.000
_cell.angle_alpha   90.00
_cell.angle_beta   90.00
_cell.angle_gamma   90.00
#
_symmetry.space_group_name_H-M   'P 1'
#
loop_
_entity.id
_entity.type
_entity.pdbx_description
1 polymer ?
#
loop_
_entity_poly.entity_id
_entity_poly.type
_entity_poly.pdbx_seq_one_letter_code
_entity_poly.pdbx_strand_id
1 'polypeptide(L)'
;MSRIKASKVPQKSNKIKPAALIPNGLLTFSFKYLSINHKKFCIDQCENAYFKELLTRLLHISSFTYNQFISERSTALRAHIIRWDETSEPEGYSHLPAQLRDYAPYQFGINNNNYGRVHGFLHEGTFYIVWIDPDHLLYNSQ
;
A
#
# COMPACT_ATOMS: atom_id res chain seq x y z
N MET A 1 -4.01 39.67 -56.72
CA MET A 1 -4.71 38.81 -55.74
C MET A 1 -3.70 37.87 -55.12
N SER A 2 -3.35 38.06 -53.83
CA SER A 2 -2.34 37.24 -53.15
C SER A 2 -3.00 36.01 -52.50
N ARG A 3 -2.50 34.80 -52.78
CA ARG A 3 -3.00 33.54 -52.20
C ARG A 3 -2.35 33.31 -50.83
N ILE A 4 -3.18 33.23 -49.79
CA ILE A 4 -2.76 32.86 -48.43
C ILE A 4 -2.49 31.35 -48.41
N LYS A 5 -1.29 30.92 -48.00
CA LYS A 5 -0.98 29.52 -47.72
C LYS A 5 -1.36 29.17 -46.29
N ALA A 6 -2.13 28.10 -46.12
CA ALA A 6 -2.48 27.58 -44.80
C ALA A 6 -1.25 26.98 -44.10
N SER A 7 -1.02 27.37 -42.85
CA SER A 7 0.03 26.80 -42.00
C SER A 7 -0.40 25.44 -41.44
N LYS A 8 0.54 24.49 -41.37
CA LYS A 8 0.30 23.17 -40.75
C LYS A 8 0.14 23.32 -39.24
N VAL A 9 -0.97 22.82 -38.71
CA VAL A 9 -1.21 22.70 -37.27
C VAL A 9 -0.27 21.64 -36.70
N PRO A 10 0.51 21.94 -35.65
CA PRO A 10 1.35 20.93 -35.01
C PRO A 10 0.47 19.90 -34.34
N GLN A 11 0.60 18.63 -34.74
CA GLN A 11 -0.01 17.50 -34.05
C GLN A 11 0.58 17.41 -32.64
N LYS A 12 -0.15 17.91 -31.63
CA LYS A 12 0.15 17.59 -30.23
C LYS A 12 -0.06 16.09 -30.05
N SER A 13 1.02 15.36 -29.79
CA SER A 13 0.93 13.96 -29.39
C SER A 13 0.19 13.89 -28.05
N ASN A 14 -0.99 13.28 -28.01
CA ASN A 14 -1.73 12.93 -26.79
C ASN A 14 -1.06 11.77 -26.03
N LYS A 15 0.27 11.80 -25.91
CA LYS A 15 0.97 10.89 -25.00
C LYS A 15 0.83 11.50 -23.61
N ILE A 16 -0.16 11.02 -22.87
CA ILE A 16 -0.19 11.18 -21.42
C ILE A 16 1.12 10.56 -20.94
N LYS A 17 2.08 11.40 -20.54
CA LYS A 17 3.26 10.92 -19.85
C LYS A 17 2.78 10.47 -18.48
N PRO A 18 2.98 9.20 -18.07
CA PRO A 18 2.85 8.84 -16.67
C PRO A 18 3.65 9.86 -15.87
N ALA A 19 3.07 10.43 -14.82
CA ALA A 19 3.83 11.27 -13.92
C ALA A 19 5.06 10.46 -13.49
N ALA A 20 6.25 11.00 -13.71
CA ALA A 20 7.46 10.31 -13.30
C ALA A 20 7.34 9.99 -11.80
N LEU A 21 7.54 8.72 -11.43
CA LEU A 21 7.79 8.32 -10.06
C LEU A 21 8.72 9.36 -9.46
N ILE A 22 8.30 10.01 -8.37
CA ILE A 22 9.20 10.86 -7.60
C ILE A 22 9.72 9.92 -6.51
N PRO A 23 10.94 9.36 -6.62
CA PRO A 23 11.48 8.46 -5.58
C PRO A 23 11.58 9.16 -4.21
N ASN A 24 11.58 10.49 -4.23
CA ASN A 24 11.56 11.37 -3.06
C ASN A 24 10.15 11.89 -2.71
N GLY A 25 9.10 11.38 -3.34
CA GLY A 25 7.72 11.70 -3.01
C GLY A 25 7.32 11.05 -1.69
N LEU A 26 6.40 11.70 -0.98
CA LEU A 26 5.77 11.12 0.20
C LEU A 26 5.08 9.80 -0.16
N LEU A 27 5.18 8.83 0.74
CA LEU A 27 4.36 7.63 0.68
C LEU A 27 2.89 8.05 0.84
N THR A 28 2.03 7.52 -0.02
CA THR A 28 0.58 7.70 0.10
C THR A 28 -0.10 6.39 0.46
N PHE A 29 -1.31 6.48 1.01
CA PHE A 29 -2.13 5.31 1.32
C PHE A 29 -3.36 5.29 0.43
N SER A 30 -3.72 4.09 -0.03
CA SER A 30 -4.97 3.85 -0.75
C SER A 30 -5.77 2.75 -0.07
N PHE A 31 -7.05 3.01 0.13
CA PHE A 31 -8.01 2.06 0.72
C PHE A 31 -8.84 1.32 -0.34
N LYS A 32 -8.48 1.47 -1.63
CA LYS A 32 -9.25 0.94 -2.77
C LYS A 32 -9.53 -0.57 -2.67
N TYR A 33 -8.60 -1.32 -2.07
CA TYR A 33 -8.68 -2.78 -1.95
C TYR A 33 -8.85 -3.25 -0.50
N LEU A 34 -9.14 -2.33 0.43
CA LEU A 34 -9.34 -2.69 1.84
C LEU A 34 -10.56 -3.58 1.98
N SER A 35 -10.36 -4.78 2.49
CA SER A 35 -11.43 -5.73 2.81
C SER A 35 -11.82 -5.62 4.29
N ILE A 36 -12.80 -4.78 4.60
CA ILE A 36 -13.30 -4.61 5.99
C ILE A 36 -14.01 -5.84 6.55
N ASN A 37 -14.57 -6.69 5.70
CA ASN A 37 -15.34 -7.88 6.09
C ASN A 37 -14.51 -9.18 5.98
N HIS A 38 -13.18 -9.10 6.10
CA HIS A 38 -12.33 -10.28 6.00
C HIS A 38 -12.56 -11.18 7.22
N LYS A 39 -12.99 -12.43 7.01
CA LYS A 39 -13.38 -13.35 8.11
C LYS A 39 -12.30 -13.55 9.17
N LYS A 40 -11.04 -13.58 8.75
CA LYS A 40 -9.88 -13.80 9.62
C LYS A 40 -9.21 -12.52 10.10
N PHE A 41 -9.21 -11.49 9.26
CA PHE A 41 -8.52 -10.22 9.52
C PHE A 41 -9.60 -9.16 9.73
N CYS A 42 -10.40 -9.40 10.76
CA CYS A 42 -11.63 -8.67 11.03
C CYS A 42 -11.36 -7.61 12.10
N ILE A 43 -11.97 -6.44 11.92
CA ILE A 43 -11.85 -5.31 12.85
C ILE A 43 -13.11 -5.09 13.70
N ASP A 44 -14.13 -5.95 13.57
CA ASP A 44 -15.44 -5.75 14.20
C ASP A 44 -15.40 -5.77 15.73
N GLN A 45 -14.41 -6.47 16.30
CA GLN A 45 -14.20 -6.57 17.74
C GLN A 45 -13.19 -5.55 18.28
N CYS A 46 -12.64 -4.69 17.42
CA CYS A 46 -11.67 -3.69 17.84
C CYS A 46 -12.36 -2.51 18.56
N GLU A 47 -11.80 -2.09 19.68
CA GLU A 47 -12.27 -0.91 20.41
C GLU A 47 -11.77 0.39 19.77
N ASN A 48 -12.36 1.54 20.15
CA ASN A 48 -11.96 2.87 19.65
C ASN A 48 -10.46 3.17 19.83
N ALA A 49 -9.82 2.63 20.89
CA ALA A 49 -8.40 2.78 21.12
C ALA A 49 -7.56 2.18 19.98
N TYR A 50 -7.97 1.03 19.45
CA TYR A 50 -7.32 0.38 18.31
C TYR A 50 -7.29 1.30 17.09
N PHE A 51 -8.43 1.88 16.74
CA PHE A 51 -8.54 2.77 15.57
C PHE A 51 -7.72 4.05 15.74
N LYS A 52 -7.64 4.58 16.96
CA LYS A 52 -6.76 5.71 17.27
C LYS A 52 -5.28 5.36 17.02
N GLU A 53 -4.84 4.18 17.45
CA GLU A 53 -3.47 3.71 17.22
C GLU A 53 -3.20 3.45 15.73
N LEU A 54 -4.15 2.86 15.01
CA LEU A 54 -4.06 2.67 13.56
C LEU A 54 -3.91 4.01 12.83
N LEU A 55 -4.77 4.99 13.13
CA LEU A 55 -4.70 6.33 12.51
C LEU A 55 -3.39 7.05 12.88
N THR A 56 -2.93 6.91 14.12
CA THR A 56 -1.66 7.48 14.58
C THR A 56 -0.49 6.87 13.81
N ARG A 57 -0.49 5.55 13.60
CA ARG A 57 0.55 4.88 12.80
C ARG A 57 0.52 5.33 11.35
N LEU A 58 -0.65 5.39 10.73
CA LEU A 58 -0.81 5.85 9.34
C LEU A 58 -0.33 7.30 9.18
N LEU A 59 -0.67 8.17 10.13
CA LEU A 59 -0.20 9.57 10.16
C LEU A 59 1.32 9.67 10.33
N HIS A 60 1.93 8.85 11.19
CA HIS A 60 3.37 8.84 11.34
C HIS A 60 4.06 8.41 10.04
N ILE A 61 3.62 7.31 9.43
CA ILE A 61 4.22 6.79 8.20
C ILE A 61 3.96 7.71 7.00
N SER A 62 2.85 8.45 6.95
CA SER A 62 2.57 9.37 5.83
C SER A 62 3.55 10.55 5.75
N SER A 63 4.33 10.79 6.81
CA SER A 63 5.45 11.74 6.77
C SER A 63 6.70 11.19 6.06
N PHE A 64 6.74 9.90 5.77
CA PHE A 64 7.89 9.25 5.14
C PHE A 64 7.79 9.37 3.62
N THR A 65 8.94 9.50 2.97
CA THR A 65 9.04 9.20 1.54
C THR A 65 8.91 7.70 1.29
N TYR A 66 8.57 7.32 0.06
CA TYR A 66 8.56 5.92 -0.35
C TYR A 66 9.88 5.22 -0.01
N ASN A 67 11.02 5.84 -0.36
CA ASN A 67 12.35 5.29 -0.11
C ASN A 67 12.64 5.12 1.39
N GLN A 68 12.27 6.09 2.23
CA GLN A 68 12.39 5.95 3.67
C GLN A 68 11.60 4.74 4.17
N PHE A 69 10.33 4.61 3.79
CA PHE A 69 9.49 3.49 4.21
C PHE A 69 10.05 2.11 3.81
N ILE A 70 10.55 1.96 2.58
CA ILE A 70 11.10 0.68 2.12
C ILE A 70 12.52 0.39 2.62
N SER A 71 13.27 1.43 3.02
CA SER A 71 14.62 1.30 3.59
C SER A 71 14.58 1.10 5.11
N GLU A 72 13.47 1.44 5.75
CA GLU A 72 13.29 1.34 7.19
C GLU A 72 13.31 -0.15 7.59
N ARG A 73 14.30 -0.50 8.42
CA ARG A 73 14.52 -1.86 8.92
C ARG A 73 14.39 -1.93 10.43
N SER A 74 13.97 -0.85 11.09
CA SER A 74 13.79 -0.84 12.53
C SER A 74 12.73 -1.85 12.98
N THR A 75 13.01 -2.46 14.13
CA THR A 75 12.10 -3.33 14.86
C THR A 75 10.82 -2.62 15.34
N ALA A 76 10.80 -1.28 15.29
CA ALA A 76 9.66 -0.44 15.66
C ALA A 76 8.62 -0.32 14.53
N LEU A 77 9.05 -0.18 13.27
CA LEU A 77 8.14 -0.15 12.13
C LEU A 77 7.72 -1.56 11.71
N ARG A 78 8.66 -2.52 11.77
CA ARG A 78 8.47 -3.90 11.30
C ARG A 78 7.96 -3.92 9.85
N ALA A 79 8.41 -2.96 9.05
CA ALA A 79 8.12 -2.85 7.63
C ALA A 79 8.91 -3.89 6.84
N HIS A 80 8.24 -4.87 6.25
CA HIS A 80 8.90 -5.88 5.43
C HIS A 80 7.96 -6.56 4.43
N ILE A 81 8.57 -7.20 3.43
CA ILE A 81 7.89 -8.04 2.45
C ILE A 81 7.25 -9.23 3.16
N ILE A 82 6.04 -9.59 2.74
CA ILE A 82 5.36 -10.82 3.16
C ILE A 82 5.82 -11.97 2.26
N ARG A 83 6.12 -13.11 2.86
CA ARG A 83 6.45 -14.35 2.15
C ARG A 83 5.29 -15.32 2.30
N TRP A 84 4.41 -15.39 1.30
CA TRP A 84 3.14 -16.10 1.43
C TRP A 84 3.28 -17.57 1.80
N ASP A 85 4.33 -18.24 1.29
CA ASP A 85 4.71 -19.61 1.60
C ASP A 85 5.07 -19.85 3.08
N GLU A 86 5.41 -18.79 3.81
CA GLU A 86 5.69 -18.81 5.25
C GLU A 86 4.48 -18.36 6.10
N THR A 87 3.33 -18.11 5.47
CA THR A 87 2.12 -17.62 6.15
C THR A 87 1.01 -18.66 6.15
N SER A 88 -0.01 -18.38 6.95
CA SER A 88 -1.27 -19.09 6.93
C SER A 88 -2.17 -18.74 5.73
N GLU A 89 -1.74 -17.82 4.86
CA GLU A 89 -2.42 -17.40 3.64
C GLU A 89 -1.51 -17.62 2.42
N PRO A 90 -1.20 -18.88 2.04
CA PRO A 90 -0.29 -19.18 0.93
C PRO A 90 -0.78 -18.64 -0.42
N GLU A 91 -2.09 -18.47 -0.57
CA GLU A 91 -2.71 -17.86 -1.76
C GLU A 91 -2.76 -16.33 -1.72
N GLY A 92 -2.37 -15.72 -0.59
CA GLY A 92 -2.27 -14.28 -0.39
C GLY A 92 -3.42 -13.47 -0.98
N TYR A 93 -3.09 -12.60 -1.95
CA TYR A 93 -4.03 -11.72 -2.62
C TYR A 93 -4.71 -12.33 -3.85
N SER A 94 -4.97 -13.64 -3.85
CA SER A 94 -5.66 -14.34 -4.95
C SER A 94 -7.07 -13.81 -5.25
N HIS A 95 -7.69 -13.07 -4.32
CA HIS A 95 -8.97 -12.39 -4.54
C HIS A 95 -8.86 -11.08 -5.35
N LEU A 96 -7.65 -10.51 -5.49
CA LEU A 96 -7.41 -9.31 -6.28
C LEU A 96 -7.24 -9.65 -7.77
N PRO A 97 -7.45 -8.68 -8.70
CA PRO A 97 -7.13 -8.84 -10.11
C PRO A 97 -5.68 -9.35 -10.31
N ALA A 98 -5.49 -10.27 -11.26
CA ALA A 98 -4.20 -10.94 -11.49
C ALA A 98 -3.03 -9.96 -11.65
N GLN A 99 -3.24 -8.86 -12.39
CA GLN A 99 -2.24 -7.81 -12.62
C GLN A 99 -1.70 -7.13 -11.34
N LEU A 100 -2.41 -7.23 -10.22
CA LEU A 100 -1.98 -6.65 -8.94
C LEU A 100 -1.18 -7.64 -8.09
N ARG A 101 -1.25 -8.94 -8.41
CA ARG A 101 -0.61 -10.00 -7.62
C ARG A 101 0.89 -10.06 -7.83
N ASP A 102 1.39 -9.44 -8.91
CA ASP A 102 2.82 -9.32 -9.21
C ASP A 102 3.52 -8.25 -8.35
N TYR A 103 2.77 -7.38 -7.67
CA TYR A 103 3.35 -6.40 -6.76
C TYR A 103 3.79 -7.07 -5.45
N ALA A 104 4.93 -6.63 -4.94
CA ALA A 104 5.49 -7.17 -3.70
C ALA A 104 4.50 -6.96 -2.54
N PRO A 105 4.02 -8.03 -1.90
CA PRO A 105 3.19 -7.93 -0.71
C PRO A 105 4.05 -7.42 0.44
N TYR A 106 3.50 -6.56 1.28
CA TYR A 106 4.25 -5.82 2.28
C TYR A 106 3.40 -5.59 3.52
N GLN A 107 4.03 -5.54 4.68
CA GLN A 107 3.36 -5.29 5.95
C GLN A 107 4.12 -4.28 6.80
N PHE A 108 3.42 -3.66 7.75
CA PHE A 108 3.99 -2.90 8.85
C PHE A 108 3.16 -3.07 10.13
N GLY A 109 3.80 -2.88 11.28
CA GLY A 109 3.11 -2.96 12.59
C GLY A 109 2.40 -1.67 12.97
N ILE A 110 1.30 -1.77 13.72
CA ILE A 110 0.55 -0.60 14.23
C ILE A 110 1.20 0.02 15.46
N ASN A 111 1.62 -0.82 16.40
CA ASN A 111 2.35 -0.43 17.61
C ASN A 111 3.11 -1.65 18.10
N ASN A 112 4.35 -1.49 18.62
CA ASN A 112 5.34 -2.49 19.07
C ASN A 112 4.79 -3.88 19.43
N ASN A 113 4.31 -4.62 18.43
CA ASN A 113 3.58 -5.88 18.53
C ASN A 113 2.26 -5.94 19.32
N ASN A 114 1.64 -4.82 19.71
CA ASN A 114 0.45 -4.85 20.58
C ASN A 114 -0.88 -4.63 19.86
N TYR A 115 -0.86 -4.16 18.61
CA TYR A 115 -2.06 -3.66 17.93
C TYR A 115 -2.21 -4.20 16.51
N GLY A 116 -1.72 -5.40 16.21
CA GLY A 116 -1.92 -5.89 14.86
C GLY A 116 -0.88 -5.42 13.84
N ARG A 117 -1.14 -5.77 12.59
CA ARG A 117 -0.39 -5.37 11.40
C ARG A 117 -1.34 -4.88 10.32
N VAL A 118 -0.80 -4.05 9.43
CA VAL A 118 -1.47 -3.67 8.20
C VAL A 118 -0.76 -4.37 7.06
N HIS A 119 -1.54 -5.07 6.22
CA HIS A 119 -1.04 -5.83 5.07
C HIS A 119 -1.51 -5.16 3.78
N GLY A 120 -0.61 -5.04 2.82
CA GLY A 120 -0.91 -4.45 1.53
C GLY A 120 0.16 -4.73 0.50
N PHE A 121 0.20 -3.91 -0.54
CA PHE A 121 1.25 -3.93 -1.54
C PHE A 121 1.65 -2.52 -1.94
N LEU A 122 2.88 -2.37 -2.43
CA LEU A 122 3.42 -1.11 -2.88
C LEU A 122 3.31 -1.00 -4.41
N HIS A 123 2.75 0.11 -4.88
CA HIS A 123 2.73 0.44 -6.30
C HIS A 123 2.74 1.96 -6.48
N GLU A 124 3.67 2.45 -7.30
CA GLU A 124 3.80 3.88 -7.65
C GLU A 124 3.79 4.85 -6.45
N GLY A 125 4.61 4.58 -5.42
CA GLY A 125 4.67 5.45 -4.24
C GLY A 125 3.44 5.38 -3.32
N THR A 126 2.53 4.45 -3.60
CA THR A 126 1.30 4.23 -2.84
C THR A 126 1.36 2.87 -2.16
N PHE A 127 1.06 2.83 -0.86
CA PHE A 127 0.75 1.60 -0.14
C PHE A 127 -0.76 1.36 -0.25
N TYR A 128 -1.14 0.32 -0.99
CA TYR A 128 -2.53 -0.12 -1.11
C TYR A 128 -2.83 -1.08 0.04
N ILE A 129 -3.66 -0.63 0.98
CA ILE A 129 -4.08 -1.44 2.13
C ILE A 129 -5.09 -2.48 1.66
N VAL A 130 -4.87 -3.74 2.03
CA VAL A 130 -5.74 -4.87 1.68
C VAL A 130 -6.37 -5.46 2.93
N TRP A 131 -5.57 -5.76 3.97
CA TRP A 131 -6.05 -6.31 5.23
C TRP A 131 -5.54 -5.50 6.43
N ILE A 132 -6.37 -5.48 7.47
CA ILE A 132 -6.01 -5.01 8.80
C ILE A 132 -6.10 -6.25 9.70
N ASP A 133 -5.01 -6.64 10.33
CA ASP A 133 -4.86 -7.87 11.08
C ASP A 133 -4.58 -7.55 12.55
N PRO A 134 -5.61 -7.27 13.36
CA PRO A 134 -5.46 -6.87 14.77
C PRO A 134 -4.74 -7.90 15.63
N ASP A 135 -4.94 -9.18 15.32
CA ASP A 135 -4.55 -10.32 16.16
C ASP A 135 -3.26 -11.02 15.67
N HIS A 136 -2.55 -10.45 14.69
CA HIS A 136 -1.32 -11.01 14.10
C HIS A 136 -1.47 -12.42 13.54
N LEU A 137 -2.62 -12.72 12.95
CA LEU A 137 -2.95 -14.08 12.51
C LEU A 137 -2.31 -14.49 11.19
N LEU A 138 -1.63 -13.57 10.49
CA LEU A 138 -1.03 -13.90 9.19
C LEU A 138 0.12 -14.91 9.32
N TYR A 139 1.04 -14.67 10.25
CA TYR A 139 2.10 -15.62 10.57
C TYR A 139 1.61 -16.46 11.74
N ASN A 140 1.60 -17.79 11.57
CA ASN A 140 1.31 -18.67 12.69
C ASN A 140 2.34 -18.36 13.78
N SER A 141 1.87 -17.94 14.95
CA SER A 141 2.66 -18.02 16.18
C SER A 141 3.20 -19.45 16.24
N GLN A 142 4.51 -19.62 16.20
CA GLN A 142 5.11 -20.89 16.64
C GLN A 142 4.72 -21.14 18.10
#